data_AF-A0A963RQZ7-F1
#
_entry.id   AF-A0A963RQZ7-F1
#
_cell.length_a   1.000
_cell.length_b   1.000
_cell.length_c   1.000
_cell.angle_alpha   90.00
_cell.angle_beta   90.00
_cell.angle_gamma   90.00
#
_symmetry.space_group_name_H-M   'P 1'
#
loop_
_entity.id
_entity.type
_entity.pdbx_description
1 polymer ?
#
loop_
_entity_poly.entity_id
_entity_poly.type
_entity_poly.pdbx_seq_one_letter_code
_entity_poly.pdbx_strand_id
1 'polypeptide(L)'
;HGHDAQSRSASADVQRYFDLAGPHHHEDEERHVFPLLLASDAVGAQVHEAVRRLQLEHDRMHADWQPLRQMLQRWQGNEPVPPTADERARIASFDALYAGHIALEESVVYPAAQRLLQGDALAAAGEEMRARRQRPAGGKG
;
A
#
# COMPACT_ATOMS: atom_id res chain seq x y z
N HIS A 1 26.11 16.55 -20.79
CA HIS A 1 25.95 17.44 -19.62
C HIS A 1 24.47 17.51 -19.24
N GLY A 2 23.99 16.52 -18.47
CA GLY A 2 22.58 16.38 -18.07
C GLY A 2 22.42 16.43 -16.55
N HIS A 3 23.23 17.27 -15.89
CA HIS A 3 23.21 17.48 -14.44
C HIS A 3 22.53 18.81 -14.12
N ASP A 4 21.34 19.02 -14.66
CA ASP A 4 20.58 20.24 -14.43
C ASP A 4 19.91 20.24 -13.04
N ALA A 5 19.34 21.39 -12.65
CA ALA A 5 18.63 21.52 -11.38
C ALA A 5 17.34 20.69 -11.32
N GLN A 6 16.72 20.38 -12.47
CA GLN A 6 15.49 19.59 -12.58
C GLN A 6 15.73 18.14 -12.17
N SER A 7 16.86 17.57 -12.58
CA SER A 7 17.25 16.20 -12.28
C SER A 7 17.51 16.02 -10.78
N ARG A 8 18.12 17.02 -10.13
CA ARG A 8 18.30 17.05 -8.66
C ARG A 8 16.99 17.27 -7.89
N SER A 9 16.07 18.05 -8.45
CA SER A 9 14.73 18.21 -7.85
C SER A 9 13.96 16.89 -7.89
N ALA A 10 13.98 16.19 -9.02
CA ALA A 10 13.30 14.91 -9.18
C ALA A 10 13.86 13.83 -8.24
N SER A 11 15.17 13.78 -8.00
CA SER A 11 15.75 12.83 -7.05
C SER A 11 15.39 13.15 -5.59
N ALA A 12 15.29 14.43 -5.23
CA ALA A 12 14.83 14.82 -3.91
C ALA A 12 13.37 14.41 -3.65
N ASP A 13 12.50 14.54 -4.66
CA ASP A 13 11.11 14.11 -4.59
C ASP A 13 11.00 12.58 -4.46
N VAL A 14 11.76 11.83 -5.26
CA VAL A 14 11.86 10.37 -5.14
C VAL A 14 12.32 9.96 -3.73
N GLN A 15 13.37 10.61 -3.22
CA GLN A 15 13.87 10.30 -1.88
C GLN A 15 12.83 10.62 -0.80
N ARG A 16 12.15 11.76 -0.89
CA ARG A 16 11.09 12.14 0.06
C ARG A 16 9.93 11.15 0.05
N TYR A 17 9.54 10.67 -1.13
CA TYR A 17 8.48 9.68 -1.26
C TYR A 17 8.84 8.38 -0.51
N PHE A 18 9.99 7.78 -0.81
CA PHE A 18 10.38 6.51 -0.20
C PHE A 18 10.86 6.64 1.26
N ASP A 19 11.33 7.81 1.69
CA ASP A 19 11.69 8.05 3.10
C ASP A 19 10.45 8.30 3.99
N LEU A 20 9.32 8.76 3.44
CA LEU A 20 8.16 9.20 4.23
C LEU A 20 6.83 8.63 3.73
N ALA A 21 6.44 8.96 2.50
CA ALA A 21 5.10 8.66 2.00
C ALA A 21 4.85 7.15 1.83
N GLY A 22 5.83 6.42 1.28
CA GLY A 22 5.76 4.96 1.14
C GLY A 22 5.59 4.25 2.49
N PRO A 23 6.49 4.47 3.48
CA PRO A 23 6.35 3.87 4.79
C PRO A 23 5.04 4.19 5.51
N HIS A 24 4.55 5.44 5.45
CA HIS A 24 3.26 5.79 6.04
C HIS A 24 2.09 5.09 5.35
N HIS A 25 2.16 4.95 4.02
CA HIS A 25 1.14 4.23 3.27
C HIS A 25 1.08 2.75 3.67
N HIS A 26 2.23 2.07 3.73
CA HIS A 26 2.31 0.67 4.20
C HIS A 26 1.78 0.52 5.63
N GLU A 27 2.09 1.48 6.52
CA GLU A 27 1.58 1.49 7.89
C GLU A 27 0.04 1.58 7.93
N ASP A 28 -0.56 2.45 7.11
CA ASP A 28 -2.02 2.56 7.04
C ASP A 28 -2.66 1.23 6.62
N GLU A 29 -2.08 0.54 5.65
CA GLU A 29 -2.56 -0.76 5.20
C GLU A 29 -2.42 -1.85 6.27
N GLU A 30 -1.25 -1.96 6.89
CA GLU A 30 -0.97 -2.95 7.92
C GLU A 30 -1.83 -2.77 9.17
N ARG A 31 -2.21 -1.52 9.48
CA ARG A 31 -3.03 -1.20 10.65
C ARG A 31 -4.53 -1.31 10.38
N HIS A 32 -4.97 -1.01 9.15
CA HIS A 32 -6.40 -0.78 8.89
C HIS A 32 -6.98 -1.67 7.79
N VAL A 33 -6.22 -2.01 6.75
CA VAL A 33 -6.73 -2.76 5.59
C VAL A 33 -6.51 -4.26 5.78
N PHE A 34 -5.27 -4.67 6.05
CA PHE A 34 -4.89 -6.08 6.12
C PHE A 34 -5.56 -6.82 7.27
N PRO A 35 -5.66 -6.28 8.51
CA PRO A 35 -6.30 -7.00 9.61
C PRO A 35 -7.79 -7.27 9.35
N LEU A 36 -8.49 -6.31 8.72
CA LEU A 36 -9.90 -6.44 8.34
C LEU A 36 -10.10 -7.61 7.37
N LEU A 37 -9.25 -7.73 6.36
CA LEU A 37 -9.32 -8.81 5.37
C LEU A 37 -8.95 -10.17 5.97
N LEU A 38 -7.90 -10.24 6.78
CA LEU A 38 -7.43 -11.48 7.40
C LEU A 38 -8.41 -12.03 8.45
N ALA A 39 -9.19 -11.17 9.11
CA ALA A 39 -10.18 -11.57 10.10
C ALA A 39 -11.52 -12.02 9.49
N SER A 40 -11.74 -11.80 8.19
CA SER A 40 -13.01 -12.08 7.54
C SER A 40 -13.00 -13.43 6.82
N ASP A 41 -13.98 -14.28 7.14
CA ASP A 41 -14.25 -15.52 6.39
C ASP A 41 -15.01 -15.25 5.08
N ALA A 42 -15.51 -14.02 4.87
CA ALA A 42 -16.23 -13.64 3.66
C ALA A 42 -15.32 -13.38 2.47
N VAL A 43 -14.00 -13.22 2.69
CA VAL A 43 -13.01 -13.09 1.62
C VAL A 43 -12.36 -14.44 1.35
N GLY A 44 -12.06 -14.71 0.08
CA GLY A 44 -11.48 -16.00 -0.33
C GLY A 44 -10.00 -16.14 0.01
N ALA A 45 -9.50 -17.38 0.05
CA ALA A 45 -8.10 -17.70 0.35
C ALA A 45 -7.08 -16.95 -0.52
N GLN A 46 -7.44 -16.61 -1.77
CA GLN A 46 -6.60 -15.79 -2.65
C GLN A 46 -6.32 -14.39 -2.06
N VAL A 47 -7.30 -13.78 -1.40
CA VAL A 47 -7.13 -12.47 -0.76
C VAL A 47 -6.23 -12.58 0.46
N HIS A 48 -6.38 -13.63 1.28
CA HIS A 48 -5.49 -13.86 2.42
C HIS A 48 -4.04 -14.08 1.99
N GLU A 49 -3.83 -14.86 0.92
CA GLU A 49 -2.48 -15.06 0.37
C GLU A 49 -1.90 -13.76 -0.20
N ALA A 50 -2.73 -12.98 -0.92
CA ALA A 50 -2.32 -11.67 -1.41
C ALA A 50 -1.87 -10.75 -0.28
N VAL A 51 -2.64 -10.65 0.81
CA VAL A 51 -2.27 -9.84 1.97
C VAL A 51 -0.96 -10.29 2.61
N ARG A 52 -0.78 -11.60 2.85
CA ARG A 52 0.48 -12.12 3.41
C ARG A 52 1.67 -11.82 2.52
N ARG A 53 1.49 -11.92 1.20
CA ARG A 53 2.51 -11.56 0.22
C ARG A 53 2.85 -10.07 0.30
N LEU A 54 1.86 -9.17 0.34
CA LEU A 54 2.10 -7.73 0.45
C LEU A 54 2.88 -7.38 1.74
N GLN A 55 2.54 -8.00 2.88
CA GLN A 55 3.28 -7.80 4.13
C GLN A 55 4.77 -8.16 4.00
N LEU A 56 5.09 -9.29 3.35
CA LEU A 56 6.48 -9.68 3.07
C LEU A 56 7.15 -8.73 2.07
N GLU A 57 6.40 -8.21 1.11
CA GLU A 57 6.90 -7.24 0.14
C GLU A 57 7.19 -5.87 0.79
N HIS A 58 6.40 -5.40 1.76
CA HIS A 58 6.69 -4.18 2.52
C HIS A 58 8.05 -4.25 3.22
N ASP A 59 8.32 -5.34 3.93
CA ASP A 59 9.62 -5.57 4.59
C ASP A 59 10.76 -5.53 3.57
N ARG A 60 10.57 -6.19 2.43
CA ARG A 60 11.55 -6.21 1.34
C ARG A 60 11.76 -4.84 0.73
N MET A 61 10.70 -4.09 0.45
CA MET A 61 10.78 -2.74 -0.08
C MET A 61 11.53 -1.81 0.87
N HIS A 62 11.28 -1.91 2.17
CA HIS A 62 12.00 -1.12 3.16
C HIS A 62 13.50 -1.46 3.18
N ALA A 63 13.84 -2.74 3.11
CA ALA A 63 15.22 -3.21 3.08
C ALA A 63 15.94 -2.81 1.77
N ASP A 64 15.32 -3.02 0.61
CA ASP A 64 15.88 -2.74 -0.71
C ASP A 64 16.01 -1.23 -0.97
N TRP A 65 15.22 -0.39 -0.29
CA TRP A 65 15.36 1.06 -0.37
C TRP A 65 16.68 1.58 0.20
N GLN A 66 17.19 1.01 1.30
CA GLN A 66 18.40 1.53 1.97
C GLN A 66 19.64 1.65 1.06
N PRO A 67 20.04 0.64 0.28
CA PRO A 67 21.15 0.78 -0.67
C PRO A 67 20.84 1.74 -1.83
N LEU A 68 19.59 1.78 -2.31
CA LEU A 68 19.18 2.70 -3.39
C LEU A 68 19.19 4.16 -2.93
N ARG A 69 18.79 4.41 -1.69
CA ARG A 69 18.88 5.72 -1.04
C ARG A 69 20.31 6.24 -1.00
N GLN A 70 21.27 5.40 -0.61
CA GLN A 70 22.69 5.77 -0.59
C GLN A 70 23.22 6.09 -1.99
N MET A 71 22.83 5.29 -2.99
CA MET A 71 23.16 5.56 -4.39
C MET A 71 22.59 6.90 -4.85
N LEU A 72 21.32 7.18 -4.54
CA LEU A 72 20.64 8.42 -4.92
C LEU A 72 21.29 9.64 -4.26
N GLN A 73 21.75 9.52 -3.01
CA GLN A 73 22.49 10.57 -2.30
C GLN A 73 23.87 10.83 -2.91
N ARG A 74 24.60 9.78 -3.32
CA ARG A 74 25.86 9.95 -4.08
C ARG A 74 25.63 10.70 -5.38
N TRP A 75 24.56 10.34 -6.10
CA TRP A 75 24.19 11.00 -7.35
C TRP A 75 23.78 12.47 -7.17
N GLN A 76 23.15 12.82 -6.05
CA GLN A 76 22.82 14.21 -5.70
C GLN A 76 24.03 15.07 -5.30
N GLY A 77 25.19 14.45 -5.03
CA GLY A 77 26.41 15.14 -4.62
C GLY A 77 27.04 16.03 -5.70
N ASN A 78 28.11 16.72 -5.33
CA ASN A 78 28.83 17.64 -6.23
C ASN A 78 29.57 16.91 -7.36
N GLU A 79 29.96 15.66 -7.14
CA GLU A 79 30.62 14.79 -8.12
C GLU A 79 29.80 13.51 -8.34
N PRO A 80 28.75 13.57 -9.19
CA PRO A 80 27.89 12.44 -9.46
C PRO A 80 28.65 11.32 -10.18
N VAL A 81 28.55 10.12 -9.63
CA VAL A 81 29.07 8.91 -10.27
C VAL A 81 27.92 8.19 -10.97
N PRO A 82 28.06 7.80 -12.25
CA PRO A 82 27.05 6.98 -12.92
C PRO A 82 26.83 5.66 -12.18
N PRO A 83 25.58 5.15 -12.12
CA PRO A 83 25.33 3.86 -11.49
C PRO A 83 26.16 2.74 -12.13
N THR A 84 26.58 1.78 -11.32
CA THR A 84 27.19 0.53 -11.76
C THR A 84 26.15 -0.40 -12.42
N ALA A 85 26.59 -1.50 -13.04
CA ALA A 85 25.67 -2.50 -13.58
C ALA A 85 24.80 -3.13 -12.49
N ASP A 86 25.39 -3.43 -11.33
CA ASP A 86 24.67 -4.01 -10.19
C ASP A 86 23.64 -3.03 -9.61
N GLU A 87 23.97 -1.75 -9.52
CA GLU A 87 23.02 -0.72 -9.09
C GLU A 87 21.86 -0.57 -10.07
N ARG A 88 22.10 -0.59 -11.38
CA ARG A 88 21.02 -0.62 -12.39
C ARG A 88 20.13 -1.84 -12.24
N ALA A 89 20.70 -3.01 -11.98
CA ALA A 89 19.94 -4.23 -11.74
C ALA A 89 19.07 -4.12 -10.47
N ARG A 90 19.58 -3.49 -9.41
CA ARG A 90 18.82 -3.22 -8.18
C ARG A 90 17.66 -2.26 -8.43
N ILE A 91 17.87 -1.17 -9.18
CA ILE A 91 16.80 -0.25 -9.57
C ILE A 91 15.70 -1.00 -10.33
N ALA A 92 16.08 -1.78 -11.34
CA ALA A 92 15.10 -2.56 -12.13
C ALA A 92 14.34 -3.58 -11.28
N SER A 93 15.02 -4.22 -10.32
CA SER A 93 14.37 -5.18 -9.41
C SER A 93 13.38 -4.49 -8.46
N PHE A 94 13.73 -3.30 -7.97
CA PHE A 94 12.88 -2.50 -7.08
C PHE A 94 11.65 -1.95 -7.82
N ASP A 95 11.83 -1.48 -9.05
CA ASP A 95 10.73 -1.05 -9.93
C ASP A 95 9.76 -2.20 -10.22
N ALA A 96 10.28 -3.39 -10.56
CA ALA A 96 9.46 -4.57 -10.77
C ALA A 96 8.71 -5.03 -9.50
N LEU A 97 9.35 -4.90 -8.33
CA LEU A 97 8.72 -5.19 -7.04
C LEU A 97 7.53 -4.25 -6.80
N TYR A 98 7.71 -2.93 -6.95
CA TYR A 98 6.63 -1.96 -6.80
C TYR A 98 5.51 -2.15 -7.83
N ALA A 99 5.84 -2.39 -9.09
CA ALA A 99 4.83 -2.63 -10.12
C ALA A 99 3.96 -3.87 -9.81
N GLY A 100 4.60 -4.96 -9.36
CA GLY A 100 3.90 -6.18 -8.98
C GLY A 100 3.04 -6.01 -7.71
N HIS A 101 3.54 -5.22 -6.76
CA HIS A 101 2.86 -4.89 -5.51
C HIS A 101 1.59 -4.06 -5.77
N ILE A 102 1.72 -2.93 -6.46
CA ILE A 102 0.60 -2.05 -6.82
C ILE A 102 -0.47 -2.81 -7.60
N ALA A 103 -0.04 -3.65 -8.56
CA ALA A 103 -0.99 -4.46 -9.31
C ALA A 103 -1.80 -5.42 -8.41
N LEU A 104 -1.17 -5.98 -7.37
CA LEU A 104 -1.84 -6.88 -6.43
C LEU A 104 -2.79 -6.12 -5.48
N GLU A 105 -2.38 -4.95 -5.00
CA GLU A 105 -3.21 -4.04 -4.22
C GLU A 105 -4.48 -3.65 -5.00
N GLU A 106 -4.31 -3.10 -6.20
CA GLU A 106 -5.39 -2.55 -7.02
C GLU A 106 -6.35 -3.63 -7.54
N SER A 107 -5.82 -4.81 -7.89
CA SER A 107 -6.65 -5.87 -8.52
C SER A 107 -7.28 -6.84 -7.53
N VAL A 108 -6.72 -7.00 -6.33
CA VAL A 108 -7.17 -8.03 -5.36
C VAL A 108 -7.56 -7.42 -4.02
N VAL A 109 -6.65 -6.68 -3.39
CA VAL A 109 -6.78 -6.30 -1.98
C VAL A 109 -7.78 -5.17 -1.80
N TYR A 110 -7.64 -4.06 -2.51
CA TYR A 110 -8.57 -2.93 -2.40
C TYR A 110 -10.00 -3.29 -2.83
N PRO A 111 -10.24 -4.02 -3.93
CA PRO A 111 -11.59 -4.46 -4.27
C PRO A 111 -12.21 -5.40 -3.24
N ALA A 112 -11.41 -6.24 -2.58
CA ALA A 112 -11.91 -7.10 -1.50
C ALA A 112 -12.28 -6.28 -0.26
N ALA A 113 -11.43 -5.33 0.15
CA ALA A 113 -11.68 -4.47 1.30
C ALA A 113 -12.93 -3.62 1.09
N GLN A 114 -13.09 -3.04 -0.09
CA GLN A 114 -14.26 -2.25 -0.44
C GLN A 114 -15.56 -3.07 -0.37
N ARG A 115 -15.57 -4.28 -0.94
CA ARG A 115 -16.75 -5.16 -0.89
C ARG A 115 -17.12 -5.56 0.54
N LEU A 116 -16.13 -5.85 1.37
CA LEU A 116 -16.34 -6.21 2.77
C LEU A 116 -17.00 -5.06 3.54
N LEU A 117 -16.44 -3.85 3.44
CA LEU A 117 -16.97 -2.65 4.09
C LEU A 117 -18.39 -2.31 3.61
N GLN A 118 -18.67 -2.47 2.31
CA GLN A 118 -20.01 -2.26 1.76
C GLN A 118 -21.01 -3.31 2.27
N GLY A 119 -20.60 -4.59 2.35
CA GLY A 119 -21.43 -5.67 2.87
C GLY A 119 -21.80 -5.45 4.34
N ASP A 120 -20.84 -5.07 5.16
CA ASP A 120 -21.04 -4.79 6.58
C ASP A 120 -22.00 -3.60 6.79
N ALA A 121 -21.84 -2.54 6.00
CA ALA A 121 -22.73 -1.38 6.05
C ALA A 121 -24.18 -1.73 5.69
N LEU A 122 -24.38 -2.56 4.66
CA LEU A 122 -25.71 -3.03 4.26
C LEU A 122 -26.34 -3.94 5.33
N ALA A 123 -25.54 -4.83 5.94
CA ALA A 123 -26.01 -5.69 7.03
C ALA A 123 -26.45 -4.88 8.25
N ALA A 124 -25.65 -3.88 8.65
CA ALA A 124 -25.98 -2.99 9.76
C ALA A 124 -27.28 -2.19 9.51
N ALA A 125 -27.47 -1.66 8.29
CA ALA A 125 -28.71 -0.97 7.91
C ALA A 125 -29.93 -1.91 7.91
N GLY A 126 -29.75 -3.16 7.45
CA GLY A 126 -30.79 -4.19 7.49
C GLY A 126 -31.27 -4.50 8.91
N GLU A 127 -30.33 -4.63 9.85
CA GLU A 127 -30.64 -4.89 11.25
C GLU A 127 -31.38 -3.72 11.90
N GLU A 128 -30.95 -2.49 11.62
CA GLU A 128 -31.58 -1.26 12.13
C GLU A 128 -33.03 -1.13 11.64
N MET A 129 -33.27 -1.35 10.35
CA MET A 129 -34.63 -1.37 9.77
C MET A 129 -35.50 -2.46 10.39
N ARG A 130 -34.94 -3.66 10.64
CA ARG A 130 -35.65 -4.77 11.28
C ARG A 130 -36.02 -4.45 12.72
N ALA A 131 -35.09 -3.90 13.50
CA ALA A 131 -35.32 -3.49 14.88
C ALA A 131 -36.42 -2.42 15.00
N ARG A 132 -36.49 -1.46 14.06
CA ARG A 132 -37.57 -0.47 14.00
C ARG A 132 -38.94 -1.09 13.79
N ARG A 133 -39.06 -2.08 12.89
CA ARG A 133 -40.33 -2.76 12.59
C ARG A 133 -40.80 -3.69 13.72
N GLN A 134 -39.86 -4.18 14.53
CA GLN A 134 -40.15 -5.04 15.69
C GLN A 134 -40.50 -4.26 16.96
N ARG A 135 -40.20 -2.96 17.04
CA ARG A 135 -40.78 -2.10 18.07
C ARG A 135 -42.23 -1.81 17.67
N PRO A 136 -43.24 -2.28 18.41
CA PRO A 136 -44.61 -1.88 18.13
C PRO A 136 -44.65 -0.36 18.21
N ALA A 137 -45.37 0.29 17.29
CA ALA A 137 -45.81 1.66 17.52
C ALA A 137 -46.51 1.63 18.88
N GLY A 138 -45.88 2.26 19.89
CA GLY A 138 -46.40 2.34 21.23
C GLY A 138 -47.78 2.96 21.15
N GLY A 139 -48.79 2.09 21.14
CA GLY A 139 -50.17 2.48 21.26
C GLY A 139 -50.41 2.98 22.68
N LYS A 140 -51.23 4.02 22.72
CA LYS A 140 -51.97 4.61 23.86
C LYS A 140 -51.19 5.66 24.66
N GLY A 141 -51.80 6.80 24.98
CA GLY A 141 -53.22 7.16 24.90
C GLY A 141 -53.45 8.66 24.97
#